data_AF-A0A971HD87-F1
#
_entry.id   AF-A0A971HD87-F1
#
_cell.length_a   1.000
_cell.length_b   1.000
_cell.length_c   1.000
_cell.angle_alpha   90.00
_cell.angle_beta   90.00
_cell.angle_gamma   90.00
#
_symmetry.space_group_name_H-M   'P 1'
#
loop_
_entity.id
_entity.type
_entity.pdbx_description
1 polymer ?
#
loop_
_entity_poly.entity_id
_entity_poly.type
_entity_poly.pdbx_seq_one_letter_code
_entity_poly.pdbx_strand_id
1 'polypeptide(L)'
;DYSFVGFPTPNRDGSSFGINLRFSISSVSKHKDGAWAFVRTVMSEENQKKAVFFPVIQSELDKQIEAVLETDEFTSEVKLEQFEVDRFINLINSVTRVSADTDTNLYKIISDEAASFFAGDRRAEEAAQLIQERVSLYLAEKK
;
A
#
# COMPACT_ATOMS: atom_id res chain seq x y z
N ASP A 1 -5.29 -6.41 22.82
CA ASP A 1 -3.95 -6.07 22.31
C ASP A 1 -3.92 -6.41 20.82
N TYR A 2 -3.38 -5.52 19.97
CA TYR A 2 -3.39 -5.67 18.51
C TYR A 2 -1.99 -5.38 17.95
N SER A 3 -1.56 -6.09 16.91
CA SER A 3 -0.22 -5.96 16.32
C SER A 3 -0.30 -5.68 14.81
N PHE A 4 0.59 -4.82 14.32
CA PHE A 4 0.77 -4.58 12.89
C PHE A 4 1.79 -5.58 12.34
N VAL A 5 1.32 -6.64 11.68
CA VAL A 5 2.17 -7.80 11.34
C VAL A 5 2.74 -7.79 9.91
N GLY A 6 2.23 -6.91 9.03
CA GLY A 6 2.74 -6.76 7.66
C GLY A 6 2.74 -8.05 6.83
N PHE A 7 3.40 -8.02 5.67
CA PHE A 7 3.71 -9.23 4.90
C PHE A 7 4.74 -10.12 5.64
N PRO A 8 4.73 -11.44 5.42
CA PRO A 8 5.75 -12.33 5.99
C PRO A 8 7.15 -11.95 5.47
N THR A 9 8.04 -11.56 6.37
CA THR A 9 9.46 -11.33 6.07
C THR A 9 10.32 -11.95 7.18
N PRO A 10 11.56 -12.37 6.89
CA PRO A 10 12.48 -12.89 7.92
C PRO A 10 12.67 -11.91 9.09
N ASN A 11 12.63 -10.61 8.79
CA ASN A 11 12.88 -9.52 9.75
C ASN A 11 11.58 -8.98 10.40
N ARG A 12 10.40 -9.51 10.05
CA ARG A 12 9.08 -9.04 10.53
C ARG A 12 8.80 -7.55 10.29
N ASP A 13 9.36 -7.03 9.21
CA ASP A 13 9.30 -5.65 8.75
C ASP A 13 8.43 -5.48 7.50
N GLY A 14 7.46 -6.38 7.29
CA GLY A 14 6.70 -6.47 6.04
C GLY A 14 5.57 -5.46 5.89
N SER A 15 5.45 -4.46 6.76
CA SER A 15 4.47 -3.39 6.61
C SER A 15 4.78 -2.57 5.35
N SER A 16 3.74 -2.13 4.63
CA SER A 16 3.88 -1.39 3.38
C SER A 16 2.76 -0.37 3.19
N PHE A 17 3.05 0.74 2.49
CA PHE A 17 2.04 1.68 2.05
C PHE A 17 1.35 1.19 0.78
N GLY A 18 0.01 1.21 0.79
CA GLY A 18 -0.81 1.14 -0.41
C GLY A 18 -1.10 2.53 -0.94
N ILE A 19 -0.62 2.85 -2.15
CA ILE A 19 -0.97 4.12 -2.81
C ILE A 19 -2.27 3.93 -3.58
N ASN A 20 -3.34 4.57 -3.10
CA ASN A 20 -4.66 4.46 -3.71
C ASN A 20 -4.78 5.24 -5.03
N LEU A 21 -4.28 6.48 -5.05
CA LEU A 21 -4.42 7.37 -6.20
C LEU A 21 -3.03 7.74 -6.75
N ARG A 22 -2.81 7.44 -8.03
CA ARG A 22 -1.55 7.74 -8.74
C ARG A 22 -1.86 8.57 -9.97
N PHE A 23 -1.14 9.67 -10.14
CA PHE A 23 -1.23 10.51 -11.32
C PHE A 23 0.03 10.40 -12.16
N SER A 24 -0.14 10.46 -13.47
CA SER A 24 0.97 10.50 -14.41
C SER A 24 0.58 11.39 -15.58
N ILE A 25 1.52 12.20 -16.05
CA ILE A 25 1.32 13.07 -17.20
C ILE A 25 2.12 12.49 -18.35
N SER A 26 1.44 12.23 -19.48
CA SER A 26 2.10 11.74 -20.68
C SER A 26 3.21 12.69 -21.13
N SER A 27 4.41 12.14 -21.38
CA SER A 27 5.58 12.90 -21.83
C SER A 27 5.35 13.60 -23.18
N VAL A 28 4.47 13.05 -24.01
CA VAL A 28 4.10 13.58 -25.34
C VAL A 28 2.83 14.44 -25.33
N SER A 29 2.25 14.70 -24.15
CA SER A 29 1.06 15.56 -24.05
C SER A 29 1.33 16.96 -24.58
N LYS A 30 0.40 17.48 -25.39
CA LYS A 30 0.39 18.89 -25.84
C LYS A 30 -0.24 19.85 -24.81
N HIS A 31 -0.80 19.31 -23.72
CA HIS A 31 -1.55 20.06 -22.69
C HIS A 31 -0.95 19.88 -21.30
N LYS A 32 0.38 19.91 -21.18
CA LYS A 32 1.10 19.67 -19.92
C LYS A 32 0.70 20.65 -18.82
N ASP A 33 0.54 21.92 -19.14
CA ASP A 33 0.20 22.95 -18.14
C ASP A 33 -1.19 22.71 -17.55
N GLY A 34 -2.17 22.36 -18.38
CA GLY A 34 -3.51 22.00 -17.94
C GLY A 34 -3.52 20.72 -17.10
N ALA A 35 -2.78 19.68 -17.52
CA ALA A 35 -2.65 18.44 -16.77
C ALA A 35 -2.00 18.69 -15.40
N TRP A 36 -0.95 19.51 -15.33
CA TRP A 36 -0.32 19.91 -14.08
C TRP A 36 -1.23 20.75 -13.20
N ALA A 37 -2.02 21.65 -13.77
CA ALA A 37 -3.01 22.42 -13.02
C ALA A 37 -4.04 21.48 -12.36
N PHE A 38 -4.54 20.49 -13.10
CA PHE A 38 -5.45 19.48 -12.55
C PHE A 38 -4.81 18.69 -11.40
N VAL A 39 -3.59 18.17 -11.57
CA VAL A 39 -2.87 17.44 -10.51
C VAL A 39 -2.70 18.31 -9.27
N ARG A 40 -2.30 19.57 -9.42
CA ARG A 40 -2.20 20.52 -8.30
C ARG A 40 -3.53 20.75 -7.60
N THR A 41 -4.62 20.85 -8.35
CA THR A 41 -5.96 20.99 -7.77
C THR A 41 -6.31 19.76 -6.92
N VAL A 42 -6.14 18.54 -7.42
CA VAL A 42 -6.45 17.32 -6.65
C VAL A 42 -5.57 17.20 -5.40
N MET A 43 -4.32 17.65 -5.50
CA MET A 43 -3.36 17.63 -4.40
C MET A 43 -3.43 18.86 -3.48
N SER A 44 -4.44 19.73 -3.63
CA SER A 44 -4.63 20.88 -2.75
C SER A 44 -5.11 20.46 -1.37
N GLU A 45 -4.85 21.28 -0.35
CA GLU A 45 -5.37 21.03 1.01
C GLU A 45 -6.89 20.88 1.03
N GLU A 46 -7.61 21.68 0.24
CA GLU A 46 -9.08 21.63 0.17
C GLU A 46 -9.60 20.27 -0.30
N ASN A 47 -8.89 19.61 -1.22
CA ASN A 47 -9.26 18.31 -1.73
C ASN A 47 -8.69 17.16 -0.89
N GLN A 48 -7.50 17.31 -0.30
CA GLN A 48 -6.92 16.33 0.62
C GLN A 48 -7.74 16.19 1.92
N LYS A 49 -8.36 17.27 2.39
CA LYS A 49 -9.36 17.25 3.49
C LYS A 49 -10.53 16.30 3.24
N LYS A 50 -10.87 16.05 1.98
CA LYS A 50 -11.99 15.21 1.54
C LYS A 50 -11.54 13.80 1.17
N ALA A 51 -10.25 13.48 1.34
CA ALA A 51 -9.71 12.17 0.98
C ALA A 51 -10.31 11.08 1.88
N VAL A 52 -10.66 9.94 1.27
CA VAL A 52 -11.20 8.77 1.97
C VAL A 52 -10.12 8.01 2.73
N PHE A 53 -8.86 8.15 2.30
CA PHE A 53 -7.67 7.57 2.94
C PHE A 53 -6.82 8.69 3.55
N PHE A 54 -5.72 8.31 4.19
CA PHE A 54 -4.78 9.28 4.77
C PHE A 54 -4.31 10.30 3.72
N PRO A 55 -4.32 11.60 4.07
CA PRO A 55 -3.83 12.64 3.18
C PRO A 55 -2.31 12.50 3.02
N VAL A 56 -1.82 12.92 1.87
CA VAL A 56 -0.37 12.97 1.59
C VAL A 56 0.28 14.27 2.05
N ILE A 57 -0.53 15.22 2.53
CA ILE A 57 -0.06 16.48 3.13
C ILE A 57 0.07 16.26 4.63
N GLN A 58 1.30 16.37 5.15
CA GLN A 58 1.61 16.15 6.56
C GLN A 58 0.72 16.97 7.50
N SER A 59 0.56 18.27 7.24
CA SER A 59 -0.24 19.16 8.08
C SER A 59 -1.73 18.80 8.12
N GLU A 60 -2.24 18.07 7.13
CA GLU A 60 -3.62 17.59 7.15
C GLU A 60 -3.73 16.24 7.87
N LEU A 61 -2.70 15.39 7.77
CA LEU A 61 -2.61 14.17 8.57
C LEU A 61 -2.50 14.51 10.06
N ASP A 62 -1.69 15.50 10.43
CA ASP A 62 -1.50 15.94 11.82
C ASP A 62 -2.83 16.40 12.42
N LYS A 63 -3.63 17.18 11.69
CA LYS A 63 -4.98 17.58 12.14
C LYS A 63 -5.92 16.40 12.33
N GLN A 64 -5.85 15.39 11.46
CA GLN A 64 -6.65 14.16 11.63
C GLN A 64 -6.23 13.39 12.88
N ILE A 65 -4.94 13.36 13.19
CA ILE A 65 -4.39 12.75 14.42
C ILE A 65 -4.83 13.52 15.67
N GLU A 66 -4.72 14.85 15.65
CA GLU A 66 -5.19 15.70 16.75
C GLU A 66 -6.69 15.51 16.99
N ALA A 67 -7.49 15.47 15.92
CA ALA A 67 -8.93 15.27 16.02
C ALA A 67 -9.31 13.95 16.73
N VAL A 68 -8.62 12.84 16.46
CA VAL A 68 -8.91 11.54 17.11
C VAL A 68 -8.41 11.45 18.55
N LEU A 69 -7.48 12.31 18.97
CA LEU A 69 -7.07 12.44 20.39
C LEU A 69 -8.07 13.29 21.19
N GLU A 70 -8.63 14.32 20.56
CA GLU A 70 -9.47 15.31 21.22
C GLU A 70 -10.98 14.97 21.17
N THR A 71 -11.43 14.00 20.36
CA THR A 71 -12.86 13.90 20.01
C THR A 71 -13.82 13.71 21.19
N ASP A 72 -14.83 14.60 21.20
CA ASP A 72 -16.25 14.26 21.44
C ASP A 72 -17.14 14.53 20.19
N GLU A 73 -16.67 15.23 19.14
CA GLU A 73 -17.29 15.19 17.80
C GLU A 73 -16.48 15.95 16.74
N PHE A 74 -15.82 15.21 15.85
CA PHE A 74 -15.64 15.56 14.43
C PHE A 74 -15.15 14.29 13.72
N THR A 75 -16.02 13.61 12.98
CA THR A 75 -15.72 12.50 12.05
C THR A 75 -15.23 11.16 12.61
N SER A 76 -14.81 11.06 13.87
CA SER A 76 -14.41 9.77 14.48
C SER A 76 -15.41 9.29 15.53
N GLU A 77 -16.00 8.12 15.30
CA GLU A 77 -16.78 7.38 16.32
C GLU A 77 -15.88 6.85 17.46
N VAL A 78 -14.56 7.05 17.35
CA VAL A 78 -13.55 6.44 18.22
C VAL A 78 -12.53 7.50 18.62
N LYS A 79 -12.49 7.79 19.92
CA LYS A 79 -11.37 8.49 20.56
C LYS A 79 -10.22 7.50 20.76
N LEU A 80 -9.02 7.87 20.32
CA LEU A 80 -7.80 7.09 20.54
C LEU A 80 -7.01 7.66 21.72
N GLU A 81 -6.38 6.77 22.47
CA GLU A 81 -5.43 7.16 23.51
C GLU A 81 -4.07 7.53 22.90
N GLN A 82 -3.28 8.35 23.60
CA GLN A 82 -1.97 8.80 23.12
C GLN A 82 -1.06 7.63 22.70
N PHE A 83 -1.08 6.52 23.45
CA PHE A 83 -0.26 5.35 23.13
C PHE A 83 -0.66 4.68 21.80
N GLU A 84 -1.93 4.77 21.38
CA GLU A 84 -2.42 4.21 20.12
C GLU A 84 -1.96 5.06 18.94
N VAL A 85 -2.02 6.38 19.10
CA VAL A 85 -1.49 7.37 18.15
C VAL A 85 0.02 7.23 17.98
N ASP A 86 0.77 7.13 19.09
CA ASP A 86 2.22 6.97 19.05
C ASP A 86 2.60 5.69 18.28
N ARG A 87 1.86 4.60 18.50
CA ARG A 87 2.06 3.35 17.76
C ARG A 87 1.78 3.50 16.26
N PHE A 88 0.74 4.24 15.89
CA PHE A 88 0.41 4.51 14.50
C PHE A 88 1.47 5.38 13.82
N ILE A 89 1.92 6.45 14.46
CA ILE A 89 2.99 7.32 13.96
C ILE A 89 4.29 6.54 13.79
N ASN A 90 4.66 5.71 14.78
CA ASN A 90 5.82 4.83 14.69
C ASN A 90 5.71 3.85 13.52
N LEU A 91 4.52 3.30 13.27
CA LEU A 91 4.29 2.46 12.09
C LEU A 91 4.55 3.25 10.80
N ILE A 92 3.91 4.42 10.62
CA ILE A 92 4.11 5.27 9.42
C ILE A 92 5.60 5.56 9.20
N ASN A 93 6.31 6.00 10.23
CA ASN A 93 7.73 6.38 10.12
C ASN A 93 8.67 5.18 9.89
N SER A 94 8.27 3.97 10.29
CA SER A 94 9.07 2.76 10.09
C SER A 94 8.90 2.11 8.72
N VAL A 95 7.79 2.39 8.01
CA VAL A 95 7.49 1.73 6.74
C VAL A 95 8.33 2.31 5.62
N THR A 96 9.12 1.46 4.98
CA THR A 96 10.02 1.82 3.86
C THR A 96 9.56 1.24 2.52
N ARG A 97 8.45 0.50 2.51
CA ARG A 97 7.97 -0.24 1.34
C ARG A 97 6.65 0.33 0.85
N VAL A 98 6.52 0.41 -0.47
CA VAL A 98 5.25 0.66 -1.14
C VAL A 98 4.81 -0.63 -1.80
N SER A 99 3.59 -1.07 -1.55
CA SER A 99 3.03 -2.22 -2.26
C SER A 99 2.87 -1.83 -3.73
N ALA A 100 3.63 -2.47 -4.61
CA ALA A 100 3.46 -2.31 -6.05
C ALA A 100 2.24 -3.10 -6.53
N ASP A 101 1.71 -2.71 -7.69
CA ASP A 101 0.72 -3.53 -8.36
C ASP A 101 1.35 -4.88 -8.69
N THR A 102 0.64 -5.96 -8.37
CA THR A 102 1.16 -7.30 -8.64
C THR A 102 1.17 -7.52 -10.15
N ASP A 103 2.32 -7.91 -10.70
CA ASP A 103 2.40 -8.34 -12.09
C ASP A 103 1.44 -9.52 -12.27
N THR A 104 0.43 -9.34 -13.12
CA THR A 104 -0.67 -10.30 -13.27
C THR A 104 -0.18 -11.66 -13.75
N ASN A 105 0.89 -11.71 -14.56
CA ASN A 105 1.47 -12.97 -15.00
C ASN A 105 2.24 -13.64 -13.86
N LEU A 106 2.95 -12.85 -13.04
CA LEU A 106 3.63 -13.37 -11.85
C LEU A 106 2.61 -13.97 -10.88
N TYR A 107 1.51 -13.26 -10.61
CA TYR A 107 0.42 -13.77 -9.78
C TYR A 107 -0.18 -15.05 -10.36
N LYS A 108 -0.39 -15.10 -11.68
CA LYS A 108 -0.91 -16.28 -12.36
C LYS A 108 0.02 -17.48 -12.20
N ILE A 109 1.33 -17.31 -12.38
CA ILE A 109 2.31 -18.39 -12.16
C ILE A 109 2.19 -18.95 -10.74
N ILE A 110 2.15 -18.06 -9.74
CA ILE A 110 2.03 -18.45 -8.33
C ILE A 110 0.71 -19.21 -8.10
N SER A 111 -0.41 -18.66 -8.60
CA SER A 111 -1.74 -19.26 -8.42
C SER A 111 -1.85 -20.62 -9.11
N ASP A 112 -1.34 -20.76 -10.33
CA ASP A 112 -1.41 -22.00 -11.12
C ASP A 112 -0.68 -23.14 -10.40
N GLU A 113 0.54 -22.90 -9.91
CA GLU A 113 1.33 -23.94 -9.24
C GLU A 113 0.81 -24.24 -7.82
N ALA A 114 0.36 -23.22 -7.09
CA ALA A 114 -0.21 -23.39 -5.76
C ALA A 114 -1.54 -24.18 -5.78
N ALA A 115 -2.31 -24.09 -6.86
CA ALA A 115 -3.57 -24.83 -7.00
C ALA A 115 -3.39 -26.35 -6.81
N SER A 116 -2.29 -26.92 -7.34
CA SER A 116 -1.98 -28.35 -7.19
C SER A 116 -1.72 -28.77 -5.74
N PHE A 117 -1.10 -27.88 -4.95
CA PHE A 117 -0.91 -28.11 -3.52
C PHE A 117 -2.24 -28.07 -2.77
N PHE A 118 -3.08 -27.06 -3.04
CA PHE A 118 -4.39 -26.94 -2.38
C PHE A 118 -5.38 -28.05 -2.78
N ALA A 119 -5.21 -28.64 -3.96
CA ALA A 119 -5.96 -29.83 -4.38
C ALA A 119 -5.49 -31.13 -3.68
N GLY A 120 -4.34 -31.11 -3.01
CA GLY A 120 -3.73 -32.28 -2.37
C GLY A 120 -2.91 -33.16 -3.31
N ASP A 121 -2.74 -32.75 -4.57
CA ASP A 121 -2.04 -33.50 -5.61
C ASP A 121 -0.51 -33.37 -5.51
N ARG A 122 -0.02 -32.37 -4.77
CA ARG A 122 1.41 -32.04 -4.67
C ARG A 122 1.77 -31.53 -3.28
N ARG A 123 3.03 -31.71 -2.87
CA ARG A 123 3.53 -31.13 -1.62
C ARG A 123 3.81 -29.62 -1.74
N ALA A 124 3.77 -28.92 -0.60
CA ALA A 124 4.04 -27.47 -0.56
C ALA A 124 5.45 -27.14 -1.09
N GLU A 125 6.43 -27.97 -0.76
CA GLU A 125 7.82 -27.77 -1.16
C GLU A 125 8.00 -27.88 -2.68
N GLU A 126 7.32 -28.84 -3.31
CA GLU A 126 7.36 -29.05 -4.76
C GLU A 126 6.63 -27.91 -5.51
N ALA A 127 5.49 -27.47 -4.99
CA ALA A 127 4.78 -26.31 -5.55
C ALA A 127 5.63 -25.03 -5.45
N ALA A 128 6.27 -24.80 -4.29
CA ALA A 128 7.16 -23.66 -4.09
C ALA A 128 8.37 -23.70 -5.04
N GLN A 129 8.96 -24.88 -5.26
CA GLN A 129 10.05 -25.05 -6.21
C GLN A 129 9.64 -24.66 -7.64
N LEU A 130 8.48 -25.15 -8.11
CA LEU A 130 8.00 -24.86 -9.46
C LEU A 130 7.60 -23.39 -9.64
N ILE A 131 7.05 -22.76 -8.60
CA ILE A 131 6.84 -21.31 -8.57
C ILE A 131 8.18 -20.60 -8.79
N GLN A 132 9.21 -20.95 -8.01
CA GLN A 132 10.52 -20.32 -8.10
C GLN A 132 11.13 -20.47 -9.50
N GLU A 133 11.06 -21.66 -10.10
CA GLU A 133 11.59 -21.93 -11.45
C GLU A 133 10.87 -21.09 -12.52
N ARG A 134 9.53 -21.11 -12.53
CA ARG A 134 8.72 -20.37 -13.52
C ARG A 134 8.84 -18.86 -13.36
N VAL A 135 8.89 -18.37 -12.13
CA VAL A 135 9.10 -16.93 -11.84
C VAL A 135 10.49 -16.50 -12.31
N SER A 136 11.53 -17.28 -12.03
CA SER A 136 12.90 -16.98 -12.47
C SER A 136 13.00 -16.90 -14.00
N LEU A 137 12.34 -17.81 -14.73
CA LEU A 137 12.28 -17.75 -16.19
C LEU A 137 11.56 -16.49 -16.68
N TYR A 138 10.37 -16.21 -16.15
CA TYR A 138 9.58 -15.03 -16.51
C TYR A 138 10.34 -13.71 -16.31
N LEU A 139 11.08 -13.60 -15.19
CA LEU A 139 11.89 -12.40 -14.90
C LEU A 139 13.11 -12.29 -15.82
N ALA A 140 13.69 -13.41 -16.26
CA ALA A 140 14.81 -13.41 -17.20
C ALA A 140 14.38 -12.94 -18.60
N GLU A 141 13.15 -13.25 -19.01
CA GLU A 141 12.57 -12.84 -20.30
C GLU A 141 12.16 -11.36 -20.35
N LYS A 142 11.99 -10.70 -19.20
CA LYS A 142 11.62 -9.28 -19.11
C LYS A 142 12.81 -8.30 -19.09
N LYS A 143 14.04 -8.79 -19.22
CA LYS A 143 15.23 -7.95 -19.43
C LYS A 143 15.36 -7.52 -20.88
#